data_AF-A0A9N9DTN7-F1
#
_entry.id   AF-A0A9N9DTN7-F1
#
_cell.length_a   1.000
_cell.length_b   1.000
_cell.length_c   1.000
_cell.angle_alpha   90.00
_cell.angle_beta   90.00
_cell.angle_gamma   90.00
#
_symmetry.space_group_name_H-M   'P 1'
#
loop_
_entity.id
_entity.type
_entity.pdbx_description
1 polymer ?
#
loop_
_entity_poly.entity_id
_entity_poly.type
_entity_poly.pdbx_seq_one_letter_code
_entity_poly.pdbx_strand_id
1 'polypeptide(L)'
;MNSEDTHEKPEKIENLEKALEILDLESFTEKLGLYRFMKKSKDLKKFYDFTWPLTMDVHERCIVFDYITDPEWSEGGIGKELATNTIAYRRLLESKTLDPSKGTHILLVHGQIERYGQQISASEYDELAGKGFLYAPIAETSPGDVMRKD
;
A
#
# COMPACT_ATOMS: atom_id res chain seq x y z
N MET A 1 44.62 16.65 36.89
CA MET A 1 43.26 16.22 36.52
C MET A 1 42.72 17.23 35.53
N ASN A 2 42.84 16.96 34.24
CA ASN A 2 42.14 17.73 33.22
C ASN A 2 41.18 16.77 32.55
N SER A 3 39.91 17.02 32.80
CA SER A 3 38.76 16.24 32.35
C SER A 3 38.68 16.24 30.83
N GLU A 4 38.44 15.05 30.28
CA GLU A 4 38.06 14.83 28.89
C GLU A 4 36.78 15.61 28.59
N ASP A 5 36.86 16.56 27.66
CA ASP A 5 35.67 17.14 27.03
C ASP A 5 35.55 16.49 25.64
N THR A 6 34.90 15.33 25.61
CA THR A 6 34.50 14.63 24.40
C THR A 6 33.41 15.43 23.70
N HIS A 7 33.82 16.38 22.86
CA HIS A 7 33.01 16.88 21.75
C HIS A 7 32.82 15.74 20.73
N GLU A 8 31.94 14.78 21.03
CA GLU A 8 31.39 13.92 19.99
C GLU A 8 30.59 14.78 19.02
N LYS A 9 31.17 14.97 17.84
CA LYS A 9 30.65 15.76 16.72
C LYS A 9 29.16 15.43 16.43
N PRO A 10 28.29 16.44 16.27
CA PRO A 10 26.90 16.24 15.85
C PRO A 10 26.78 15.51 14.50
N GLU A 11 27.76 15.67 13.59
CA GLU A 11 27.86 14.91 12.33
C GLU A 11 27.91 13.38 12.53
N LYS A 12 28.56 12.89 13.59
CA LYS A 12 28.72 11.45 13.82
C LYS A 12 27.41 10.82 14.30
N ILE A 13 26.67 11.56 15.13
CA ILE A 13 25.37 11.14 15.68
C ILE A 13 24.31 11.14 14.57
N GLU A 14 24.23 12.20 13.76
CA GLU A 14 23.29 12.28 12.64
C GLU A 14 23.53 11.18 11.59
N ASN A 15 24.80 10.83 11.33
CA ASN A 15 25.14 9.72 10.44
C ASN A 15 24.80 8.35 11.04
N LEU A 16 24.87 8.19 12.36
CA LEU A 16 24.48 6.97 13.05
C LEU A 16 22.96 6.78 13.03
N GLU A 17 22.20 7.84 13.28
CA GLU A 17 20.73 7.82 13.24
C GLU A 17 20.21 7.49 11.83
N LYS A 18 20.80 8.11 10.80
CA LYS A 18 20.49 7.79 9.39
C LYS A 18 20.85 6.35 9.06
N ALA A 19 21.98 5.83 9.54
CA ALA A 19 22.38 4.45 9.31
C ALA A 19 21.44 3.45 10.01
N LEU A 20 20.97 3.77 11.22
CA LEU A 20 19.99 2.97 11.95
C LEU A 20 18.63 2.96 11.24
N GLU A 21 18.19 4.13 10.75
CA GLU A 21 16.96 4.28 9.96
C GLU A 21 17.06 3.44 8.68
N ILE A 22 18.19 3.49 7.94
CA ILE A 22 18.42 2.68 6.73
C ILE A 22 18.42 1.17 7.03
N LEU A 23 19.06 0.73 8.12
CA LEU A 23 19.09 -0.68 8.53
C LEU A 23 17.70 -1.20 8.91
N ASP A 24 16.90 -0.39 9.59
CA ASP A 24 15.51 -0.73 9.90
C ASP A 24 14.65 -0.81 8.61
N LEU A 25 14.90 0.10 7.66
CA LEU A 25 14.34 0.12 6.30
C LEU A 25 14.60 -1.14 5.50
N GLU A 26 15.85 -1.56 5.42
CA GLU A 26 16.23 -2.77 4.71
C GLU A 26 15.58 -4.01 5.34
N SER A 27 15.56 -4.09 6.68
CA SER A 27 14.97 -5.24 7.38
C SER A 27 13.45 -5.32 7.24
N PHE A 28 12.75 -4.18 7.28
CA PHE A 28 11.30 -4.10 7.16
C PHE A 28 10.84 -4.49 5.75
N THR A 29 11.58 -4.02 4.75
CA THR A 29 11.25 -4.26 3.35
C THR A 29 11.63 -5.64 2.86
N GLU A 30 12.69 -6.24 3.43
CA GLU A 30 13.01 -7.66 3.27
C GLU A 30 11.88 -8.54 3.82
N LYS A 31 11.35 -8.23 5.02
CA LYS A 31 10.16 -8.91 5.58
C LYS A 31 8.93 -8.80 4.66
N LEU A 32 8.83 -7.71 3.91
CA LEU A 32 7.71 -7.49 2.99
C LEU A 32 7.92 -8.11 1.60
N GLY A 33 9.13 -8.60 1.28
CA GLY A 33 9.48 -9.16 -0.03
C GLY A 33 9.76 -8.11 -1.11
N LEU A 34 9.92 -6.83 -0.74
CA LEU A 34 10.00 -5.70 -1.66
C LEU A 34 11.44 -5.30 -2.02
N TYR A 35 12.44 -5.94 -1.40
CA TYR A 35 13.87 -5.61 -1.55
C TYR A 35 14.35 -5.47 -3.00
N ARG A 36 13.79 -6.25 -3.93
CA ARG A 36 14.17 -6.20 -5.37
C ARG A 36 13.73 -4.93 -6.08
N PHE A 37 12.68 -4.27 -5.61
CA PHE A 37 12.11 -3.07 -6.22
C PHE A 37 12.73 -1.78 -5.67
N MET A 38 13.51 -1.88 -4.59
CA MET A 38 13.98 -0.75 -3.79
C MET A 38 15.30 -0.11 -4.20
N LYS A 39 16.05 -0.69 -5.15
CA LYS A 39 17.43 -0.25 -5.49
C LYS A 39 17.57 1.22 -5.94
N LYS A 40 16.51 2.04 -5.91
CA LYS A 40 16.49 3.39 -6.46
C LYS A 40 15.80 4.51 -5.67
N SER A 41 15.05 4.31 -4.57
CA SER A 41 14.13 5.40 -4.11
C SER A 41 14.44 6.03 -2.75
N LYS A 42 14.34 7.37 -2.70
CA LYS A 42 14.22 8.19 -1.48
C LYS A 42 12.80 8.14 -0.89
N ASP A 43 11.91 7.38 -1.53
CA ASP A 43 10.47 7.36 -1.27
C ASP A 43 10.05 6.35 -0.20
N LEU A 44 11.02 5.59 0.35
CA LEU A 44 10.78 4.62 1.42
C LEU A 44 10.12 5.24 2.65
N LYS A 45 10.38 6.51 2.99
CA LYS A 45 9.71 7.17 4.12
C LYS A 45 8.18 7.23 3.94
N LYS A 46 7.67 7.36 2.71
CA LYS A 46 6.22 7.38 2.42
C LYS A 46 5.56 6.03 2.68
N PHE A 47 6.34 4.96 2.71
CA PHE A 47 5.87 3.59 2.93
C PHE A 47 5.60 3.29 4.41
N TYR A 48 6.29 3.99 5.31
CA TYR A 48 6.11 3.87 6.77
C TYR A 48 4.82 4.50 7.29
N ASP A 49 4.23 5.42 6.52
CA ASP A 49 2.98 6.07 6.88
C ASP A 49 1.79 5.09 6.90
N PHE A 50 1.97 3.87 6.39
CA PHE A 50 0.93 2.86 6.26
C PHE A 50 1.10 1.70 7.25
N THR A 51 -0.01 1.30 7.86
CA THR A 51 -0.08 0.07 8.67
C THR A 51 -0.50 -1.10 7.77
N TRP A 52 0.47 -1.87 7.32
CA TRP A 52 0.31 -2.98 6.37
C TRP A 52 -0.37 -4.20 7.02
N PRO A 53 -1.47 -4.72 6.44
CA PRO A 53 -2.06 -5.98 6.89
C PRO A 53 -1.07 -7.13 6.65
N LEU A 54 -0.86 -7.98 7.67
CA LEU A 54 0.08 -9.10 7.57
C LEU A 54 -0.35 -10.14 6.53
N THR A 55 -1.66 -10.21 6.23
CA THR A 55 -2.17 -11.16 5.24
C THR A 55 -2.05 -10.65 3.81
N MET A 56 -1.62 -9.40 3.60
CA MET A 56 -1.31 -8.95 2.24
C MET A 56 -0.19 -9.80 1.66
N ASP A 57 -0.37 -10.33 0.47
CA ASP A 57 0.70 -11.03 -0.22
C ASP A 57 1.72 -10.06 -0.84
N VAL A 58 2.80 -10.60 -1.40
CA VAL A 58 3.86 -9.78 -2.01
C VAL A 58 3.36 -9.00 -3.23
N HIS A 59 2.38 -9.53 -3.96
CA HIS A 59 1.84 -8.88 -5.16
C HIS A 59 0.95 -7.70 -4.78
N GLU A 60 0.05 -7.85 -3.81
CA GLU A 60 -0.74 -6.75 -3.25
C GLU A 60 0.17 -5.64 -2.69
N ARG A 61 1.26 -6.01 -2.01
CA ARG A 61 2.24 -5.03 -1.52
C ARG A 61 2.96 -4.31 -2.65
N CYS A 62 3.30 -5.00 -3.75
CA CYS A 62 3.88 -4.38 -4.93
C CYS A 62 2.91 -3.37 -5.57
N ILE A 63 1.63 -3.71 -5.70
CA ILE A 63 0.62 -2.79 -6.25
C ILE A 63 0.55 -1.50 -5.43
N VAL A 64 0.48 -1.61 -4.11
CA VAL A 64 0.45 -0.42 -3.23
C VAL A 64 1.76 0.36 -3.31
N PHE A 65 2.90 -0.31 -3.44
CA PHE A 65 4.19 0.34 -3.67
C PHE A 65 4.21 1.13 -4.97
N ASP A 66 3.70 0.56 -6.06
CA ASP A 66 3.63 1.21 -7.37
C ASP A 66 2.74 2.46 -7.30
N TYR A 67 1.59 2.40 -6.63
CA TYR A 67 0.74 3.59 -6.41
C TYR A 67 1.48 4.74 -5.69
N ILE A 68 2.37 4.43 -4.76
CA ILE A 68 3.07 5.45 -3.96
C ILE A 68 4.27 6.03 -4.71
N THR A 69 4.92 5.24 -5.56
CA THR A 69 6.25 5.54 -6.10
C THR A 69 6.27 5.86 -7.59
N ASP A 70 5.30 5.36 -8.35
CA ASP A 70 5.19 5.68 -9.76
C ASP A 70 4.72 7.15 -9.93
N PRO A 71 5.44 7.98 -10.70
CA PRO A 71 5.02 9.34 -11.05
C PRO A 71 3.60 9.42 -11.61
N GLU A 72 3.15 8.42 -12.37
CA GLU A 72 1.80 8.38 -12.97
C GLU A 72 0.71 8.50 -11.91
N TRP A 73 0.91 7.86 -10.75
CA TRP A 73 -0.07 7.80 -9.67
C TRP A 73 0.24 8.77 -8.54
N SER A 74 1.52 9.06 -8.29
CA SER A 74 1.94 9.89 -7.16
C SER A 74 1.64 11.38 -7.34
N GLU A 75 1.49 11.86 -8.58
CA GLU A 75 1.07 13.23 -8.86
C GLU A 75 -0.39 13.47 -8.43
N GLY A 76 -0.64 14.56 -7.70
CA GLY A 76 -2.00 14.94 -7.27
C GLY A 76 -2.60 14.11 -6.11
N GLY A 77 -1.85 13.16 -5.53
CA GLY A 77 -2.28 12.39 -4.36
C GLY A 77 -3.19 11.19 -4.66
N ILE A 78 -3.47 10.93 -5.94
CA ILE A 78 -4.30 9.80 -6.41
C ILE A 78 -3.73 8.47 -5.91
N GLY A 79 -2.42 8.27 -6.05
CA GLY A 79 -1.73 7.06 -5.64
C GLY A 79 -1.76 6.82 -4.13
N LYS A 80 -1.70 7.89 -3.33
CA LYS A 80 -1.85 7.78 -1.86
C LYS A 80 -3.27 7.32 -1.49
N GLU A 81 -4.26 7.80 -2.23
CA GLU A 81 -5.66 7.43 -2.04
C GLU A 81 -5.92 5.98 -2.47
N LEU A 82 -5.40 5.54 -3.63
CA LEU A 82 -5.44 4.14 -4.06
C LEU A 82 -4.75 3.19 -3.06
N ALA A 83 -3.58 3.59 -2.55
CA ALA A 83 -2.87 2.84 -1.52
C ALA A 83 -3.71 2.68 -0.23
N THR A 84 -4.31 3.77 0.23
CA THR A 84 -5.20 3.78 1.40
C THR A 84 -6.40 2.86 1.20
N ASN A 85 -7.06 2.97 0.05
CA ASN A 85 -8.23 2.16 -0.28
C ASN A 85 -7.88 0.68 -0.43
N THR A 86 -6.74 0.34 -1.01
CA THR A 86 -6.26 -1.04 -1.15
C THR A 86 -5.97 -1.68 0.21
N ILE A 87 -5.36 -0.93 1.13
CA ILE A 87 -5.12 -1.40 2.51
C ILE A 87 -6.44 -1.59 3.27
N ALA A 88 -7.37 -0.65 3.14
CA ALA A 88 -8.69 -0.78 3.74
C ALA A 88 -9.46 -2.00 3.20
N TYR A 89 -9.41 -2.22 1.88
CA TYR A 89 -10.02 -3.37 1.24
C TYR A 89 -9.53 -4.70 1.83
N ARG A 90 -8.21 -4.87 1.97
CA ARG A 90 -7.65 -6.09 2.56
C ARG A 90 -8.18 -6.34 3.98
N ARG A 91 -8.27 -5.29 4.81
CA ARG A 91 -8.82 -5.40 6.17
C ARG A 91 -10.29 -5.78 6.17
N LEU A 92 -11.07 -5.31 5.19
CA LEU A 92 -12.48 -5.67 5.03
C LEU A 92 -12.67 -7.15 4.63
N LEU A 93 -11.77 -7.68 3.79
CA LEU A 93 -11.75 -9.11 3.48
C LEU A 93 -11.41 -9.95 4.71
N GLU A 94 -10.38 -9.55 5.47
CA GLU A 94 -9.97 -10.21 6.71
C GLU A 94 -11.07 -10.22 7.78
N SER A 95 -11.82 -9.11 7.91
CA SER A 95 -12.90 -8.97 8.89
C SER A 95 -14.13 -9.81 8.55
N LYS A 96 -14.29 -10.25 7.30
CA LYS A 96 -15.46 -10.99 6.78
C LYS A 96 -16.78 -10.25 7.06
N THR A 97 -16.76 -8.92 7.05
CA THR A 97 -17.93 -8.07 7.34
C THR A 97 -18.69 -7.60 6.10
N LEU A 98 -18.23 -7.95 4.90
CA LEU A 98 -18.87 -7.56 3.65
C LEU A 98 -20.18 -8.32 3.44
N ASP A 99 -21.22 -7.61 2.98
CA ASP A 99 -22.56 -8.15 2.83
C ASP A 99 -22.88 -8.51 1.37
N PRO A 100 -22.90 -9.81 1.01
CA PRO A 100 -23.17 -10.24 -0.37
C PRO A 100 -24.59 -9.99 -0.85
N SER A 101 -25.53 -9.66 0.06
CA SER A 101 -26.89 -9.30 -0.35
C SER A 101 -26.97 -7.89 -0.95
N LYS A 102 -25.97 -7.03 -0.70
CA LYS A 102 -25.95 -5.63 -1.15
C LYS A 102 -25.26 -5.43 -2.50
N GLY A 103 -24.46 -6.39 -2.95
CA GLY A 103 -23.73 -6.31 -4.22
C GLY A 103 -22.62 -7.34 -4.30
N THR A 104 -22.02 -7.46 -5.49
CA THR A 104 -20.85 -8.30 -5.73
C THR A 104 -19.54 -7.54 -5.61
N HIS A 105 -19.61 -6.20 -5.58
CA HIS A 105 -18.48 -5.28 -5.51
C HIS A 105 -18.77 -4.14 -4.53
N ILE A 106 -17.71 -3.47 -4.09
CA ILE A 106 -17.74 -2.25 -3.28
C ILE A 106 -16.89 -1.15 -3.91
N LEU A 107 -17.34 0.08 -3.73
CA LEU A 107 -16.55 1.29 -3.98
C LEU A 107 -15.97 1.77 -2.65
N LEU A 108 -14.64 1.94 -2.61
CA LEU A 108 -13.92 2.50 -1.48
C LEU A 108 -13.42 3.91 -1.82
N VAL A 109 -13.67 4.82 -0.88
CA VAL A 109 -13.24 6.21 -0.90
C VAL A 109 -12.75 6.56 0.51
N HIS A 110 -11.55 7.11 0.63
CA HIS A 110 -10.85 7.45 1.86
C HIS A 110 -10.82 6.30 2.88
N GLY A 111 -10.65 5.07 2.39
CA GLY A 111 -10.62 3.84 3.18
C GLY A 111 -11.99 3.38 3.70
N GLN A 112 -13.09 3.96 3.23
CA GLN A 112 -14.44 3.63 3.67
C GLN A 112 -15.31 3.13 2.52
N ILE A 113 -16.27 2.25 2.84
CA ILE A 113 -17.25 1.77 1.86
C ILE A 113 -18.22 2.90 1.56
N GLU A 114 -18.11 3.46 0.36
CA GLU A 114 -19.04 4.48 -0.14
C GLU A 114 -20.33 3.84 -0.65
N ARG A 115 -20.21 2.73 -1.40
CA ARG A 115 -21.37 1.98 -1.90
C ARG A 115 -21.05 0.53 -2.22
N TYR A 116 -22.10 -0.29 -2.27
CA TYR A 116 -22.08 -1.59 -2.93
C TYR A 116 -22.56 -1.46 -4.38
N GLY A 117 -22.18 -2.42 -5.22
CA GLY A 117 -22.62 -2.46 -6.62
C GLY A 117 -22.38 -3.80 -7.29
N GLN A 118 -22.64 -3.82 -8.60
CA GLN A 118 -22.36 -4.96 -9.48
C GLN A 118 -21.08 -4.76 -10.26
N GLN A 119 -20.64 -5.77 -11.01
CA GLN A 119 -19.50 -5.62 -11.90
C GLN A 119 -19.72 -4.45 -12.88
N ILE A 120 -18.70 -3.62 -13.05
CA ILE A 120 -18.70 -2.46 -13.96
C ILE A 120 -17.81 -2.74 -15.17
N SER A 121 -17.89 -1.85 -16.17
CA SER A 121 -17.01 -1.92 -17.35
C SER A 121 -15.57 -1.51 -17.00
N ALA A 122 -14.59 -1.92 -17.82
CA ALA A 122 -13.21 -1.50 -17.66
C ALA A 122 -13.05 0.03 -17.74
N SER A 123 -13.77 0.69 -18.65
CA SER A 123 -13.76 2.16 -18.77
C SER A 123 -14.25 2.84 -17.48
N GLU A 124 -15.31 2.33 -16.87
CA GLU A 124 -15.83 2.88 -15.61
C GLU A 124 -14.86 2.62 -14.44
N TYR A 125 -14.19 1.46 -14.44
CA TYR A 125 -13.14 1.16 -13.47
C TYR A 125 -11.97 2.14 -13.57
N ASP A 126 -11.48 2.39 -14.78
CA ASP A 126 -10.37 3.32 -15.03
C ASP A 126 -10.72 4.76 -14.63
N GLU A 127 -11.97 5.19 -14.88
CA GLU A 127 -12.47 6.50 -14.43
C GLU A 127 -12.53 6.64 -12.89
N LEU A 128 -12.83 5.56 -12.17
CA LEU A 128 -12.83 5.54 -10.71
C LEU A 128 -11.40 5.54 -10.17
N ALA A 129 -10.52 4.72 -10.75
CA ALA A 129 -9.11 4.64 -10.39
C ALA A 129 -8.39 5.98 -10.62
N GLY A 130 -8.68 6.67 -11.73
CA GLY A 130 -8.17 8.01 -12.02
C GLY A 130 -8.61 9.09 -11.01
N LYS A 131 -9.59 8.80 -10.15
CA LYS A 131 -10.01 9.66 -9.03
C LYS A 131 -9.44 9.22 -7.68
N GLY A 132 -8.66 8.15 -7.66
CA GLY A 132 -8.13 7.53 -6.44
C GLY A 132 -9.05 6.48 -5.81
N PHE A 133 -10.24 6.25 -6.38
CA PHE A 133 -11.21 5.34 -5.80
C PHE A 133 -10.92 3.90 -6.18
N LEU A 134 -11.17 2.97 -5.26
CA LEU A 134 -11.01 1.54 -5.52
C LEU A 134 -12.37 0.89 -5.68
N TYR A 135 -12.60 0.23 -6.81
CA TYR A 135 -13.78 -0.61 -7.01
C TYR A 135 -13.37 -2.08 -7.08
N ALA A 136 -13.73 -2.85 -6.06
CA ALA A 136 -13.22 -4.21 -5.89
C ALA A 136 -14.35 -5.21 -5.60
N PRO A 137 -14.19 -6.50 -5.99
CA PRO A 137 -15.14 -7.53 -5.62
C PRO A 137 -15.20 -7.71 -4.10
N ILE A 138 -16.29 -8.23 -3.55
CA ILE A 138 -16.39 -8.50 -2.10
C ILE A 138 -15.82 -9.86 -1.67
N ALA A 139 -15.39 -10.66 -2.64
CA ALA A 139 -14.80 -11.98 -2.43
C ALA A 139 -13.55 -12.11 -3.30
N GLU A 140 -12.54 -12.79 -2.78
CA GLU A 140 -11.39 -13.19 -3.58
C GLU A 140 -11.88 -14.13 -4.70
N THR A 141 -11.67 -13.74 -5.96
CA THR A 141 -11.94 -14.63 -7.08
C THR A 141 -10.88 -15.73 -7.05
N SER A 142 -11.33 -16.97 -6.87
CA SER A 142 -10.43 -18.10 -7.00
C SER A 142 -10.01 -18.19 -8.47
N PRO A 143 -8.74 -18.50 -8.80
CA PRO A 143 -8.26 -18.60 -10.19
C PRO A 143 -9.07 -19.56 -11.08
N GLY A 144 -9.91 -20.42 -10.50
CA GLY A 144 -10.80 -21.34 -11.21
C GLY A 144 -12.10 -20.72 -11.73
N ASP A 145 -12.49 -19.52 -11.28
CA ASP A 145 -13.79 -18.91 -11.65
C ASP A 145 -13.74 -18.18 -13.00
N VAL A 146 -12.54 -17.86 -13.50
CA VAL A 146 -12.36 -17.16 -14.79
C VAL A 146 -12.47 -18.13 -15.98
N MET A 147 -12.32 -19.44 -15.77
CA MET A 147 -12.35 -20.45 -16.86
C MET A 147 -13.72 -21.09 -17.12
N ARG A 148 -14.80 -20.61 -16.48
CA ARG A 148 -16.17 -21.09 -16.72
C ARG A 148 -17.09 -19.96 -17.17
N LYS A 149 -16.83 -19.40 -18.34
CA LYS A 149 -17.87 -18.76 -19.15
C LYS A 149 -17.70 -19.29 -20.57
N ASP A 150 -18.51 -20.30 -20.87
CA ASP A 150 -18.78 -20.81 -22.21
C ASP A 150 -19.43 -19.75 -23.10
#